data_AF-A0A507BAM0-F1
#
_entry.id   AF-A0A507BAM0-F1
#
_cell.length_a   1.000
_cell.length_b   1.000
_cell.length_c   1.000
_cell.angle_alpha   90.00
_cell.angle_beta   90.00
_cell.angle_gamma   90.00
#
_symmetry.space_group_name_H-M   'P 1'
#
loop_
_entity.id
_entity.type
_entity.pdbx_description
1 polymer ?
#
loop_
_entity_poly.entity_id
_entity_poly.type
_entity_poly.pdbx_seq_one_letter_code
_entity_poly.pdbx_strand_id
1 'polypeptide(L)'
;MAESNNHFDLLPVEVIEIIFGFLPDIASLRAAAITSKRLLAVTRGAKTMLITQVVVNHISPELMPEAWLALESERLRPNSIEQVDQFAETHFRNREANSRLITLAEGMAMERRHAAVEYFTAKCSNDAQQYLPFLGKLSEEHYGRSFPEYKTNLVADMTKTEHDRFARAFYLIEVCYKLLGFIYTPLLYGQDYGANGSSFLPMAKKSFTGWFSHSELEQMAVAHGYLYGLIETICEYQVSLVYHQCH
;
A
#
# COMPACT_ATOMS: atom_id res chain seq x y z
N MET A 1 2.77 -27.52 42.96
CA MET A 1 2.26 -26.85 41.74
C MET A 1 2.80 -25.44 41.78
N ALA A 2 3.78 -25.11 40.94
CA ALA A 2 4.33 -23.77 40.91
C ALA A 2 3.32 -22.87 40.20
N GLU A 3 2.65 -21.99 40.94
CA GLU A 3 1.96 -20.84 40.36
C GLU A 3 3.03 -20.04 39.62
N SER A 4 2.99 -20.06 38.28
CA SER A 4 3.78 -19.13 37.50
C SER A 4 3.28 -17.73 37.87
N ASN A 5 4.04 -17.02 38.69
CA ASN A 5 3.80 -15.61 39.01
C ASN A 5 3.99 -14.80 37.72
N ASN A 6 2.96 -14.78 36.88
CA ASN A 6 2.92 -13.95 35.71
C ASN A 6 2.81 -12.50 36.21
N HIS A 7 3.91 -11.75 36.16
CA HIS A 7 3.94 -10.37 36.64
C HIS A 7 2.90 -9.46 35.93
N PHE A 8 2.44 -9.85 34.74
CA PHE A 8 1.32 -9.17 34.07
C PHE A 8 0.01 -9.24 34.84
N ASP A 9 -0.19 -10.28 35.67
CA ASP A 9 -1.39 -10.39 36.51
C ASP A 9 -1.38 -9.41 37.70
N LEU A 10 -0.25 -8.75 37.96
CA LEU A 10 -0.13 -7.70 38.98
C LEU A 10 -0.32 -6.28 38.40
N LEU A 11 -0.28 -6.13 37.07
CA LEU A 11 -0.41 -4.83 36.44
C LEU A 11 -1.88 -4.36 36.39
N PRO A 12 -2.14 -3.06 36.58
CA PRO A 12 -3.44 -2.47 36.28
C PRO A 12 -3.83 -2.70 34.82
N VAL A 13 -5.13 -2.78 34.56
CA VAL A 13 -5.66 -3.06 33.21
C VAL A 13 -5.20 -1.99 32.22
N GLU A 14 -5.18 -0.73 32.66
CA GLU A 14 -4.77 0.43 31.87
C GLU A 14 -3.30 0.32 31.44
N VAL A 15 -2.43 -0.21 32.30
CA VAL A 15 -1.01 -0.43 31.97
C VAL A 15 -0.87 -1.56 30.94
N ILE A 16 -1.66 -2.62 31.08
CA ILE A 16 -1.67 -3.72 30.11
C ILE A 16 -2.15 -3.22 28.74
N GLU A 17 -3.21 -2.40 28.72
CA GLU A 17 -3.73 -1.80 27.48
C GLU A 17 -2.69 -0.91 26.79
N ILE A 18 -1.97 -0.08 27.56
CA ILE A 18 -0.87 0.73 27.03
C ILE A 18 0.20 -0.17 26.41
N ILE A 19 0.67 -1.18 27.15
CA ILE A 19 1.69 -2.12 26.65
C ILE A 19 1.20 -2.81 25.36
N PHE A 20 -0.06 -3.24 25.33
CA PHE A 20 -0.65 -3.92 24.18
C PHE A 20 -0.82 -2.98 22.98
N GLY A 21 -1.07 -1.69 23.20
CA GLY A 21 -1.12 -0.67 22.17
C GLY A 21 0.24 -0.40 21.50
N PHE A 22 1.35 -0.68 22.19
CA PHE A 22 2.71 -0.55 21.65
C PHE A 22 3.24 -1.82 20.96
N LEU A 23 2.42 -2.86 20.83
CA LEU A 23 2.82 -4.05 20.08
C LEU A 23 2.97 -3.72 18.58
N PRO A 24 3.92 -4.36 17.88
CA PRO A 24 4.30 -3.98 16.53
C PRO A 24 3.22 -4.28 15.48
N ASP A 25 2.36 -5.26 15.74
CA ASP A 25 1.30 -5.70 14.83
C ASP A 25 0.16 -6.44 15.57
N ILE A 26 -0.96 -6.66 14.89
CA ILE A 26 -2.13 -7.37 15.40
C ILE A 26 -1.81 -8.84 15.69
N ALA A 27 -0.88 -9.46 14.96
CA ALA A 27 -0.47 -10.84 15.22
C ALA A 27 0.19 -10.98 16.59
N SER A 28 1.03 -10.02 16.96
CA SER A 28 1.71 -9.90 18.26
C SER A 28 0.71 -9.61 19.36
N LEU A 29 -0.27 -8.71 19.12
CA LEU A 29 -1.39 -8.47 20.03
C LEU A 29 -2.20 -9.75 20.30
N ARG A 30 -2.51 -10.51 19.25
CA ARG A 30 -3.21 -11.78 19.37
C ARG A 30 -2.37 -12.81 20.14
N ALA A 31 -1.07 -12.92 19.84
CA ALA A 31 -0.16 -13.83 20.52
C ALA A 31 -0.07 -13.49 22.02
N ALA A 32 0.08 -12.21 22.36
CA ALA A 32 0.11 -11.73 23.75
C ALA A 32 -1.21 -12.04 24.48
N ALA A 33 -2.36 -11.78 23.84
CA ALA A 33 -3.68 -12.01 24.42
C ALA A 33 -3.92 -13.48 24.79
N ILE A 34 -3.45 -14.45 23.99
CA ILE A 34 -3.70 -15.88 24.25
C ILE A 34 -2.80 -16.49 25.32
N THR A 35 -1.78 -15.77 25.79
CA THR A 35 -0.85 -16.29 26.82
C THR A 35 -1.50 -16.47 28.19
N SER A 36 -2.54 -15.69 28.52
CA SER A 36 -3.26 -15.80 29.79
C SER A 36 -4.74 -15.41 29.66
N LYS A 37 -5.58 -15.96 30.55
CA LYS A 37 -7.02 -15.63 30.59
C LYS A 37 -7.27 -14.16 30.92
N ARG A 38 -6.44 -13.56 31.79
CA ARG A 38 -6.55 -12.14 32.17
C ARG A 38 -6.22 -11.24 30.98
N LEU A 39 -5.12 -11.52 30.29
CA LEU A 39 -4.70 -10.77 29.11
C LEU A 39 -5.75 -10.84 28.00
N LEU A 40 -6.31 -12.02 27.76
CA LEU A 40 -7.43 -12.19 26.83
C LEU A 40 -8.66 -11.36 27.22
N ALA A 41 -8.98 -11.29 28.52
CA ALA A 41 -10.10 -10.49 29.02
C ALA A 41 -9.89 -8.99 28.80
N VAL A 42 -8.67 -8.48 29.08
CA VAL A 42 -8.27 -7.09 28.80
C VAL A 42 -8.40 -6.78 27.31
N THR A 43 -7.83 -7.62 26.44
CA THR A 43 -7.92 -7.42 24.98
C THR A 43 -9.36 -7.44 24.48
N ARG A 44 -10.25 -8.23 25.10
CA ARG A 44 -11.68 -8.26 24.73
C ARG A 44 -12.40 -6.97 25.15
N GLY A 45 -12.05 -6.40 26.31
CA GLY A 45 -12.65 -5.16 26.82
C GLY A 45 -12.33 -3.94 25.97
N ALA A 46 -11.08 -3.80 25.53
CA ALA A 46 -10.59 -2.64 24.75
C ALA A 46 -10.31 -2.98 23.27
N LYS A 47 -10.93 -4.02 22.73
CA LYS A 47 -10.55 -4.64 21.45
C LYS A 47 -10.34 -3.65 20.31
N THR A 48 -11.35 -2.83 20.02
CA THR A 48 -11.32 -1.88 18.88
C THR A 48 -10.32 -0.76 19.11
N MET A 49 -10.17 -0.28 20.35
CA MET A 49 -9.18 0.75 20.69
C MET A 49 -7.76 0.23 20.53
N LEU A 50 -7.47 -0.96 21.06
CA LEU A 50 -6.15 -1.58 20.93
C LEU A 50 -5.78 -1.85 19.47
N ILE A 51 -6.71 -2.39 18.68
CA ILE A 51 -6.49 -2.63 17.25
C ILE A 51 -6.23 -1.31 16.53
N THR A 52 -7.03 -0.29 16.81
CA THR A 52 -6.84 1.05 16.21
C THR A 52 -5.46 1.59 16.57
N GLN A 53 -5.05 1.50 17.83
CA GLN A 53 -3.76 2.00 18.29
C GLN A 53 -2.59 1.26 17.63
N VAL A 54 -2.65 -0.07 17.55
CA VAL A 54 -1.62 -0.88 16.89
C VAL A 54 -1.49 -0.50 15.41
N VAL A 55 -2.61 -0.37 14.70
CA VAL A 55 -2.61 0.02 13.27
C VAL A 55 -2.07 1.44 13.07
N VAL A 56 -2.46 2.40 13.92
CA VAL A 56 -1.97 3.79 13.85
C VAL A 56 -0.49 3.91 14.21
N ASN A 57 0.02 3.03 15.08
CA ASN A 57 1.45 2.98 15.39
C ASN A 57 2.27 2.34 14.27
N HIS A 58 1.65 1.41 13.53
CA HIS A 58 2.31 0.69 12.44
C HIS A 58 2.30 1.47 11.12
N ILE A 59 1.16 2.11 10.78
CA ILE A 59 0.99 2.91 9.56
C ILE A 59 1.15 4.38 9.89
N SER A 60 2.09 5.06 9.22
CA SER A 60 2.35 6.48 9.47
C SER A 60 1.08 7.33 9.29
N PRO A 61 0.86 8.38 10.10
CA PRO A 61 -0.28 9.28 9.96
C PRO A 61 -0.42 9.86 8.54
N GLU A 62 0.71 10.03 7.84
CA GLU A 62 0.79 10.54 6.48
C GLU A 62 0.28 9.56 5.40
N LEU A 63 0.19 8.26 5.73
CA LEU A 63 -0.27 7.18 4.86
C LEU A 63 -1.63 6.59 5.27
N MET A 64 -2.13 6.97 6.45
CA MET A 64 -3.40 6.49 6.97
C MET A 64 -4.58 6.76 6.01
N PRO A 65 -4.71 7.95 5.37
CA PRO A 65 -5.79 8.20 4.41
C PRO A 65 -5.76 7.22 3.23
N GLU A 66 -4.58 6.92 2.70
CA GLU A 66 -4.43 6.02 1.57
C GLU A 66 -4.60 4.54 1.95
N ALA A 67 -4.19 4.16 3.16
CA ALA A 67 -4.50 2.83 3.70
C ALA A 67 -6.03 2.63 3.84
N TRP A 68 -6.76 3.64 4.31
CA TRP A 68 -8.23 3.62 4.34
C TRP A 68 -8.82 3.53 2.94
N LEU A 69 -8.29 4.31 2.00
CA LEU A 69 -8.72 4.28 0.61
C LEU A 69 -8.56 2.91 -0.04
N ALA A 70 -7.43 2.25 0.20
CA ALA A 70 -7.16 0.90 -0.27
C ALA A 70 -8.12 -0.14 0.32
N LEU A 71 -8.54 0.06 1.58
CA LEU A 71 -9.53 -0.78 2.24
C LEU A 71 -10.96 -0.53 1.71
N GLU A 72 -11.37 0.73 1.51
CA GLU A 72 -12.71 1.05 0.98
C GLU A 72 -12.85 0.63 -0.48
N SER A 73 -11.81 0.78 -1.30
CA SER A 73 -11.82 0.33 -2.70
C SER A 73 -12.02 -1.19 -2.84
N GLU A 74 -11.56 -1.99 -1.86
CA GLU A 74 -11.82 -3.44 -1.83
C GLU A 74 -13.30 -3.76 -1.65
N ARG A 75 -14.02 -2.92 -0.90
CA ARG A 75 -15.44 -3.12 -0.58
C ARG A 75 -16.35 -2.70 -1.71
N LEU A 76 -15.93 -1.74 -2.53
CA LEU A 76 -16.74 -1.15 -3.58
C LEU A 76 -17.31 -2.19 -4.53
N ARG A 77 -16.53 -3.23 -4.90
CA ARG A 77 -16.91 -4.26 -5.90
C ARG A 77 -17.73 -3.65 -7.03
N PRO A 78 -17.14 -2.71 -7.79
CA PRO A 78 -17.91 -1.87 -8.71
C PRO A 78 -18.64 -2.74 -9.73
N ASN A 79 -19.89 -2.37 -10.02
CA ASN A 79 -20.71 -2.98 -11.06
C ASN A 79 -21.12 -1.98 -12.15
N SER A 80 -20.73 -0.70 -12.01
CA SER A 80 -20.96 0.35 -12.98
C SER A 80 -19.88 1.43 -12.88
N ILE A 81 -19.76 2.28 -13.93
CA ILE A 81 -18.81 3.40 -13.96
C ILE A 81 -19.23 4.46 -12.94
N GLU A 82 -20.53 4.69 -12.81
CA GLU A 82 -21.09 5.70 -11.91
C GLU A 82 -20.68 5.44 -10.46
N GLN A 83 -20.57 4.16 -10.06
CA GLN A 83 -20.04 3.79 -8.74
C GLN A 83 -18.55 4.13 -8.58
N VAL A 84 -17.75 3.95 -9.64
CA VAL A 84 -16.33 4.32 -9.65
C VAL A 84 -16.16 5.84 -9.59
N ASP A 85 -16.94 6.58 -10.38
CA ASP A 85 -16.93 8.04 -10.37
C ASP A 85 -17.40 8.57 -9.01
N GLN A 86 -18.48 8.03 -8.44
CA GLN A 86 -18.95 8.42 -7.11
C GLN A 86 -17.91 8.13 -6.02
N PHE A 87 -17.24 6.97 -6.09
CA PHE A 87 -16.15 6.62 -5.18
C PHE A 87 -15.01 7.64 -5.31
N ALA A 88 -14.61 7.97 -6.54
CA ALA A 88 -13.55 8.92 -6.81
C ALA A 88 -13.87 10.33 -6.32
N GLU A 89 -15.08 10.81 -6.56
CA GLU A 89 -15.57 12.10 -6.04
C GLU A 89 -15.57 12.13 -4.51
N THR A 90 -16.01 11.04 -3.88
CA THR A 90 -16.10 10.94 -2.42
C THR A 90 -14.72 10.90 -1.77
N HIS A 91 -13.77 10.17 -2.36
CA HIS A 91 -12.53 9.83 -1.67
C HIS A 91 -11.27 10.52 -2.21
N PHE A 92 -11.18 10.79 -3.52
CA PHE A 92 -10.00 11.48 -4.08
C PHE A 92 -10.14 13.00 -3.97
N ARG A 93 -11.34 13.56 -4.17
CA ARG A 93 -11.58 15.01 -4.02
C ARG A 93 -11.72 15.43 -2.56
N ASN A 94 -12.39 14.63 -1.75
CA ASN A 94 -12.58 14.88 -0.31
C ASN A 94 -11.78 13.87 0.51
N ARG A 95 -10.47 14.11 0.67
CA ARG A 95 -9.57 13.28 1.49
C ARG A 95 -9.79 13.56 2.98
N GLU A 96 -10.98 13.27 3.48
CA GLU A 96 -11.26 13.41 4.91
C GLU A 96 -10.49 12.36 5.71
N ALA A 97 -9.84 12.80 6.79
CA ALA A 97 -9.20 11.91 7.74
C ALA A 97 -10.30 11.09 8.45
N ASN A 98 -10.33 9.79 8.20
CA ASN A 98 -11.30 8.90 8.82
C ASN A 98 -10.90 8.65 10.28
N SER A 99 -11.65 9.22 11.22
CA SER A 99 -11.40 9.12 12.67
C SER A 99 -12.12 7.94 13.33
N ARG A 100 -12.68 7.01 12.55
CA ARG A 100 -13.43 5.87 13.08
C ARG A 100 -12.52 4.80 13.67
N LEU A 101 -13.05 4.07 14.65
CA LEU A 101 -12.40 2.90 15.21
C LEU A 101 -12.25 1.78 14.17
N ILE A 102 -11.11 1.09 14.22
CA ILE A 102 -10.75 0.00 13.32
C ILE A 102 -11.19 -1.33 13.94
N THR A 103 -11.99 -2.10 13.19
CA THR A 103 -12.32 -3.48 13.57
C THR A 103 -11.15 -4.43 13.32
N LEU A 104 -11.15 -5.61 13.94
CA LEU A 104 -10.08 -6.60 13.74
C LEU A 104 -9.91 -7.01 12.28
N ALA A 105 -11.01 -7.19 11.55
CA ALA A 105 -10.96 -7.58 10.14
C ALA A 105 -10.34 -6.47 9.28
N GLU A 106 -10.68 -5.22 9.57
CA GLU A 106 -10.10 -4.05 8.89
C GLU A 106 -8.62 -3.91 9.20
N GLY A 107 -8.24 -3.96 10.49
CA GLY A 107 -6.84 -3.84 10.90
C GLY A 107 -5.94 -4.89 10.25
N MET A 108 -6.37 -6.17 10.26
CA MET A 108 -5.61 -7.23 9.58
C MET A 108 -5.54 -7.07 8.06
N ALA A 109 -6.56 -6.45 7.44
CA ALA A 109 -6.55 -6.16 6.01
C ALA A 109 -5.61 -4.99 5.70
N MET A 110 -5.59 -3.95 6.53
CA MET A 110 -4.69 -2.80 6.42
C MET A 110 -3.23 -3.21 6.64
N GLU A 111 -2.91 -3.98 7.69
CA GLU A 111 -1.55 -4.44 7.94
C GLU A 111 -0.98 -5.27 6.80
N ARG A 112 -1.76 -6.22 6.26
CA ARG A 112 -1.29 -7.03 5.12
C ARG A 112 -0.96 -6.19 3.90
N ARG A 113 -1.75 -5.16 3.62
CA ARG A 113 -1.50 -4.21 2.53
C ARG A 113 -0.29 -3.36 2.82
N HIS A 114 -0.20 -2.82 4.03
CA HIS A 114 0.91 -1.98 4.42
C HIS A 114 2.23 -2.74 4.34
N ALA A 115 2.27 -4.01 4.77
CA ALA A 115 3.46 -4.85 4.62
C ALA A 115 3.89 -5.03 3.15
N ALA A 116 2.94 -5.17 2.22
CA ALA A 116 3.24 -5.24 0.80
C ALA A 116 3.75 -3.88 0.27
N VAL A 117 3.11 -2.79 0.65
CA VAL A 117 3.53 -1.42 0.31
C VAL A 117 4.92 -1.13 0.83
N GLU A 118 5.22 -1.43 2.09
CA GLU A 118 6.53 -1.26 2.70
C GLU A 118 7.60 -2.08 1.97
N TYR A 119 7.30 -3.34 1.63
CA TYR A 119 8.20 -4.16 0.84
C TYR A 119 8.52 -3.53 -0.53
N PHE A 120 7.50 -3.10 -1.28
CA PHE A 120 7.70 -2.52 -2.61
C PHE A 120 8.36 -1.15 -2.54
N THR A 121 8.02 -0.32 -1.56
CA THR A 121 8.70 0.94 -1.29
C THR A 121 10.17 0.69 -1.04
N ALA A 122 10.53 -0.11 -0.03
CA ALA A 122 11.93 -0.39 0.30
C ALA A 122 12.72 -0.96 -0.88
N LYS A 123 12.10 -1.85 -1.67
CA LYS A 123 12.76 -2.44 -2.84
C LYS A 123 12.92 -1.43 -3.99
N CYS A 124 11.88 -0.66 -4.30
CA CYS A 124 11.94 0.41 -5.30
C CYS A 124 13.01 1.44 -4.94
N SER A 125 13.12 1.79 -3.66
CA SER A 125 14.14 2.70 -3.13
C SER A 125 15.55 2.17 -3.33
N ASN A 126 15.78 0.90 -2.98
CA ASN A 126 17.08 0.25 -3.13
C ASN A 126 17.47 0.15 -4.62
N ASP A 127 16.55 -0.28 -5.47
CA ASP A 127 16.80 -0.41 -6.90
C ASP A 127 17.08 0.98 -7.51
N ALA A 128 16.30 2.01 -7.16
CA ALA A 128 16.56 3.38 -7.60
C ALA A 128 17.98 3.85 -7.21
N GLN A 129 18.45 3.54 -6.00
CA GLN A 129 19.81 3.86 -5.57
C GLN A 129 20.87 3.13 -6.40
N GLN A 130 20.63 1.88 -6.80
CA GLN A 130 21.54 1.10 -7.64
C GLN A 130 21.60 1.62 -9.09
N TYR A 131 20.49 2.08 -9.64
CA TYR A 131 20.40 2.53 -11.04
C TYR A 131 20.69 4.03 -11.24
N LEU A 132 20.59 4.87 -10.21
CA LEU A 132 20.91 6.30 -10.26
C LEU A 132 22.32 6.60 -10.83
N PRO A 133 23.40 5.89 -10.43
CA PRO A 133 24.73 6.06 -11.01
C PRO A 133 24.82 5.71 -12.50
N PHE A 134 23.99 4.78 -12.97
CA PHE A 134 23.96 4.35 -14.38
C PHE A 134 23.17 5.33 -15.26
N LEU A 135 22.03 5.80 -14.77
CA LEU A 135 21.22 6.82 -15.46
C LEU A 135 21.95 8.17 -15.58
N GLY A 136 22.74 8.55 -14.57
CA GLY A 136 23.60 9.73 -14.63
C GLY A 136 24.59 9.67 -15.80
N LYS A 137 25.22 8.50 -16.00
CA LYS A 137 26.17 8.27 -17.11
C LYS A 137 25.48 8.27 -18.48
N LEU A 138 24.34 7.59 -18.61
CA LEU A 138 23.59 7.54 -19.87
C LEU A 138 23.11 8.93 -20.34
N SER A 139 22.73 9.80 -19.41
CA SER A 139 22.32 11.16 -19.74
C SER A 139 23.47 12.03 -20.23
N GLU A 140 24.64 11.93 -19.59
CA GLU A 140 25.83 12.66 -20.01
C GLU A 140 26.25 12.24 -21.43
N GLU A 141 26.17 10.94 -21.72
CA GLU A 141 26.52 10.38 -23.03
C GLU A 141 25.52 10.71 -24.14
N HIS A 142 24.20 10.69 -23.86
CA HIS A 142 23.18 10.83 -24.91
C HIS A 142 22.62 12.25 -25.10
N TYR A 143 22.59 13.07 -24.04
CA TYR A 143 21.93 14.38 -24.09
C TYR A 143 22.89 15.56 -23.94
N GLY A 144 24.19 15.30 -23.71
CA GLY A 144 25.21 16.34 -23.54
C GLY A 144 24.92 17.30 -22.37
N ARG A 145 23.98 16.92 -21.50
CA ARG A 145 23.67 17.63 -20.26
C ARG A 145 24.20 16.77 -19.13
N SER A 146 25.14 17.32 -18.36
CA SER A 146 25.30 16.86 -17.00
C SER A 146 23.95 17.11 -16.31
N PHE A 147 23.32 16.04 -15.82
CA PHE A 147 22.37 16.25 -14.73
C PHE A 147 23.13 17.04 -13.65
N PRO A 148 22.52 18.05 -13.02
CA PRO A 148 23.18 18.78 -11.93
C PRO A 148 23.79 17.73 -11.02
N GLU A 149 25.12 17.77 -10.85
CA GLU A 149 25.90 16.73 -10.15
C GLU A 149 25.01 16.17 -9.04
N TYR A 150 24.44 14.98 -9.28
CA TYR A 150 23.78 14.26 -8.21
C TYR A 150 24.97 13.91 -7.34
N LYS A 151 25.29 14.84 -6.43
CA LYS A 151 26.43 14.73 -5.55
C LYS A 151 26.32 13.33 -5.01
N THR A 152 27.30 12.49 -5.28
CA THR A 152 27.37 11.11 -4.80
C THR A 152 27.36 11.02 -3.27
N ASN A 153 27.22 12.16 -2.58
CA ASN A 153 26.78 12.32 -1.20
C ASN A 153 25.26 12.15 -0.99
N LEU A 154 24.48 11.86 -2.05
CA LEU A 154 23.07 11.42 -1.99
C LEU A 154 22.90 9.95 -1.59
N VAL A 155 23.95 9.36 -0.99
CA VAL A 155 23.84 8.22 -0.07
C VAL A 155 23.35 8.75 1.29
N ALA A 156 22.30 9.57 1.28
CA ALA A 156 21.48 9.75 2.46
C ALA A 156 20.38 8.72 2.31
N ASP A 157 20.16 7.91 3.35
CA ASP A 157 18.99 7.05 3.46
C ASP A 157 17.77 7.82 2.96
N MET A 158 16.92 7.15 2.18
CA MET A 158 15.70 7.75 1.64
C MET A 158 15.00 8.51 2.76
N THR A 159 14.72 9.80 2.53
CA THR A 159 14.10 10.60 3.57
C THR A 159 12.73 10.01 3.90
N LYS A 160 12.26 10.12 5.16
CA LYS A 160 10.91 9.66 5.53
C LYS A 160 9.85 10.20 4.55
N THR A 161 9.99 11.46 4.14
CA THR A 161 9.10 12.10 3.17
C THR A 161 9.09 11.41 1.80
N GLU A 162 10.24 10.99 1.29
CA GLU A 162 10.32 10.26 0.01
C GLU A 162 9.76 8.84 0.14
N HIS A 163 10.04 8.18 1.27
CA HIS A 163 9.46 6.87 1.59
C HIS A 163 7.93 6.95 1.60
N ASP A 164 7.37 7.90 2.33
CA ASP A 164 5.92 8.13 2.39
C ASP A 164 5.34 8.46 1.00
N ARG A 165 6.07 9.19 0.14
CA ARG A 165 5.62 9.45 -1.25
C ARG A 165 5.54 8.18 -2.10
N PHE A 166 6.55 7.32 -2.03
CA PHE A 166 6.51 6.04 -2.73
C PHE A 166 5.43 5.11 -2.18
N ALA A 167 5.33 5.01 -0.86
CA ALA A 167 4.30 4.21 -0.20
C ALA A 167 2.89 4.69 -0.60
N ARG A 168 2.66 6.00 -0.62
CA ARG A 168 1.42 6.60 -1.12
C ARG A 168 1.16 6.19 -2.57
N ALA A 169 2.16 6.28 -3.45
CA ALA A 169 2.01 5.89 -4.85
C ALA A 169 1.61 4.42 -4.99
N PHE A 170 2.20 3.50 -4.21
CA PHE A 170 1.82 2.09 -4.22
C PHE A 170 0.38 1.85 -3.74
N TYR A 171 -0.06 2.54 -2.69
CA TYR A 171 -1.47 2.48 -2.27
C TYR A 171 -2.41 2.98 -3.37
N LEU A 172 -2.09 4.12 -3.99
CA LEU A 172 -2.91 4.69 -5.05
C LEU A 172 -2.94 3.77 -6.27
N ILE A 173 -1.82 3.14 -6.64
CA ILE A 173 -1.78 2.13 -7.70
C ILE A 173 -2.67 0.93 -7.37
N GLU A 174 -2.64 0.40 -6.14
CA GLU A 174 -3.52 -0.68 -5.71
C GLU A 174 -5.00 -0.31 -5.91
N VAL A 175 -5.39 0.88 -5.43
CA VAL A 175 -6.76 1.39 -5.58
C VAL A 175 -7.12 1.51 -7.06
N CYS A 176 -6.23 2.10 -7.86
CA CYS A 176 -6.45 2.30 -9.28
C CYS A 176 -6.60 0.96 -10.01
N TYR A 177 -5.77 -0.04 -9.74
CA TYR A 177 -5.93 -1.36 -10.35
C TYR A 177 -7.23 -2.05 -9.96
N LYS A 178 -7.77 -1.84 -8.75
CA LYS A 178 -9.09 -2.37 -8.40
C LYS A 178 -10.22 -1.68 -9.15
N LEU A 179 -10.18 -0.34 -9.20
CA LEU A 179 -11.20 0.45 -9.90
C LEU A 179 -11.15 0.25 -11.41
N LEU A 180 -9.94 0.27 -11.98
CA LEU A 180 -9.69 0.12 -13.40
C LEU A 180 -9.75 -1.34 -13.85
N GLY A 181 -9.41 -2.30 -12.99
CA GLY A 181 -9.54 -3.73 -13.30
C GLY A 181 -10.98 -4.08 -13.68
N PHE A 182 -11.97 -3.50 -12.99
CA PHE A 182 -13.37 -3.61 -13.39
C PHE A 182 -13.65 -3.04 -14.79
N ILE A 183 -13.07 -1.88 -15.09
CA ILE A 183 -13.21 -1.15 -16.36
C ILE A 183 -12.55 -1.92 -17.53
N TYR A 184 -11.37 -2.52 -17.32
CA TYR A 184 -10.57 -3.14 -18.39
C TYR A 184 -10.75 -4.65 -18.55
N THR A 185 -11.14 -5.39 -17.51
CA THR A 185 -11.27 -6.86 -17.61
C THR A 185 -12.24 -7.27 -18.74
N PRO A 186 -13.44 -6.69 -18.86
CA PRO A 186 -14.36 -7.07 -19.94
C PRO A 186 -13.85 -6.66 -21.34
N LEU A 187 -13.10 -5.55 -21.44
CA LEU A 187 -12.49 -5.08 -22.69
C LEU A 187 -11.39 -6.03 -23.18
N LEU A 188 -10.58 -6.57 -22.26
CA LEU A 188 -9.51 -7.53 -22.59
C LEU A 188 -10.07 -8.91 -22.99
N TYR A 189 -11.22 -9.30 -22.43
CA TYR A 189 -11.86 -10.59 -22.74
C TYR A 189 -12.93 -10.52 -23.84
N GLY A 190 -13.03 -9.40 -24.57
CA GLY A 190 -13.94 -9.26 -25.71
C GLY A 190 -15.41 -9.36 -25.34
N GLN A 191 -15.78 -9.04 -24.09
CA GLN A 191 -17.19 -8.91 -23.73
C GLN A 191 -17.75 -7.64 -24.35
N ASP A 192 -18.70 -7.83 -25.25
CA ASP A 192 -19.32 -6.80 -26.08
C ASP A 192 -20.21 -5.90 -25.21
N TYR A 193 -19.63 -4.85 -24.62
CA TYR A 193 -20.40 -3.70 -24.14
C TYR A 193 -20.85 -2.92 -25.38
N GLY A 194 -21.98 -3.36 -25.95
CA GLY A 194 -22.42 -3.01 -27.29
C GLY A 194 -22.19 -1.56 -27.72
N ALA A 195 -21.73 -1.37 -28.96
CA ALA A 195 -21.62 -0.16 -29.78
C ALA A 195 -20.98 1.14 -29.19
N ASN A 196 -20.83 1.28 -27.87
CA ASN A 196 -20.31 2.47 -27.19
C ASN A 196 -18.92 2.27 -26.56
N GLY A 197 -18.29 1.10 -26.73
CA GLY A 197 -16.96 0.80 -26.18
C GLY A 197 -15.83 1.73 -26.68
N SER A 198 -16.00 2.41 -27.82
CA SER A 198 -15.02 3.33 -28.38
C SER A 198 -14.94 4.70 -27.68
N SER A 199 -15.97 5.11 -26.93
CA SER A 199 -15.95 6.36 -26.14
C SER A 199 -15.45 6.18 -24.70
N PHE A 200 -15.25 4.94 -24.26
CA PHE A 200 -15.01 4.59 -22.87
C PHE A 200 -13.56 4.84 -22.41
N LEU A 201 -12.57 4.49 -23.23
CA LEU A 201 -11.15 4.72 -22.91
C LEU A 201 -10.80 6.22 -22.74
N PRO A 202 -11.23 7.13 -23.64
CA PRO A 202 -11.00 8.56 -23.47
C PRO A 202 -11.69 9.13 -22.23
N MET A 203 -12.88 8.64 -21.87
CA MET A 203 -13.63 9.07 -20.71
C MET A 203 -12.98 8.59 -19.40
N ALA A 204 -12.62 7.31 -19.31
CA ALA A 204 -11.91 6.75 -18.17
C ALA A 204 -10.54 7.44 -17.98
N LYS A 205 -9.81 7.72 -19.06
CA LYS A 205 -8.55 8.46 -19.01
C LYS A 205 -8.74 9.89 -18.51
N LYS A 206 -9.77 10.59 -19.00
CA LYS A 206 -10.08 11.96 -18.57
C LYS A 206 -10.47 12.03 -17.09
N SER A 207 -11.34 11.12 -16.63
CA SER A 207 -11.73 11.02 -15.22
C SER A 207 -10.52 10.69 -14.35
N PHE A 208 -9.73 9.69 -14.73
CA PHE A 208 -8.54 9.27 -13.99
C PHE A 208 -7.52 10.39 -13.79
N THR A 209 -7.14 11.10 -14.85
CA THR A 209 -6.19 12.22 -14.73
C THR A 209 -6.75 13.40 -13.93
N GLY A 210 -8.08 13.49 -13.78
CA GLY A 210 -8.73 14.52 -12.98
C GLY A 210 -8.83 14.19 -11.49
N TRP A 211 -8.52 12.95 -11.07
CA TRP A 211 -8.58 12.54 -9.66
C TRP A 211 -7.30 12.85 -8.89
N PHE A 212 -6.18 13.02 -9.59
CA PHE A 212 -4.86 13.13 -9.01
C PHE A 212 -4.20 14.45 -9.41
N SER A 213 -3.38 14.99 -8.52
CA SER A 213 -2.49 16.09 -8.87
C SER A 213 -1.40 15.64 -9.84
N HIS A 214 -0.76 16.58 -10.53
CA HIS A 214 0.31 16.26 -11.48
C HIS A 214 1.48 15.50 -10.82
N SER A 215 1.88 15.91 -9.62
CA SER A 215 2.96 15.24 -8.87
C SER A 215 2.59 13.83 -8.43
N GLU A 216 1.33 13.55 -8.10
CA GLU A 216 0.86 12.21 -7.78
C GLU A 216 0.87 11.31 -9.02
N LEU A 217 0.46 11.84 -10.18
CA LEU A 217 0.55 11.10 -11.44
C LEU A 217 2.00 10.75 -11.78
N GLU A 218 2.95 11.65 -11.57
CA GLU A 218 4.37 11.37 -11.77
C GLU A 218 4.87 10.27 -10.82
N GLN A 219 4.54 10.34 -9.53
CA GLN A 219 4.92 9.33 -8.55
C GLN A 219 4.32 7.95 -8.88
N MET A 220 3.04 7.92 -9.25
CA MET A 220 2.36 6.70 -9.68
C MET A 220 2.96 6.15 -10.97
N ALA A 221 3.37 7.00 -11.92
CA ALA A 221 4.02 6.54 -13.15
C ALA A 221 5.37 5.87 -12.84
N VAL A 222 6.17 6.42 -11.93
CA VAL A 222 7.43 5.82 -11.48
C VAL A 222 7.19 4.47 -10.81
N ALA A 223 6.29 4.41 -9.82
CA ALA A 223 5.97 3.16 -9.12
C ALA A 223 5.34 2.11 -10.04
N HIS A 224 4.50 2.51 -10.99
CA HIS A 224 3.93 1.63 -12.01
C HIS A 224 5.01 1.08 -12.95
N GLY A 225 5.91 1.94 -13.45
CA GLY A 225 7.03 1.52 -14.29
C GLY A 225 7.93 0.51 -13.59
N TYR A 226 8.19 0.72 -12.30
CA TYR A 226 8.92 -0.22 -11.46
C TYR A 226 8.21 -1.58 -11.34
N LEU A 227 6.90 -1.60 -11.03
CA LEU A 227 6.13 -2.85 -10.95
C LEU A 227 6.09 -3.59 -12.29
N TYR A 228 5.95 -2.85 -13.41
CA TYR A 228 5.94 -3.43 -14.74
C TYR A 228 7.27 -4.13 -15.05
N GLY A 229 8.41 -3.47 -14.82
CA GLY A 229 9.73 -4.07 -15.03
C GLY A 229 9.97 -5.30 -14.14
N LEU A 230 9.46 -5.29 -12.90
CA LEU A 230 9.52 -6.45 -12.02
C LEU A 230 8.72 -7.64 -12.57
N ILE A 231 7.50 -7.40 -13.07
CA ILE A 231 6.65 -8.44 -13.66
C ILE A 231 7.31 -9.01 -14.92
N GLU A 232 7.82 -8.16 -15.81
CA GLU A 232 8.52 -8.57 -17.03
C GLU A 232 9.71 -9.47 -16.70
N THR A 233 10.54 -9.08 -15.74
CA THR A 233 11.69 -9.88 -15.27
C THR A 233 11.26 -11.24 -14.72
N ILE A 234 10.18 -11.30 -13.94
CA ILE A 234 9.65 -12.56 -13.40
C ILE A 234 9.13 -13.46 -14.53
N CYS A 235 8.40 -12.89 -15.49
CA CYS A 235 7.88 -13.64 -16.64
C CYS A 235 9.01 -14.21 -17.49
N GLU A 236 10.05 -13.44 -17.79
CA GLU A 236 11.23 -13.92 -18.54
C GLU A 236 11.95 -15.05 -17.80
N TYR A 237 12.09 -14.93 -16.48
CA TYR A 237 12.72 -15.96 -15.65
C TYR A 237 11.90 -17.26 -15.60
N GLN A 238 10.57 -17.15 -15.50
CA GLN A 238 9.68 -18.31 -15.53
C GLN A 238 9.70 -19.02 -16.89
N VAL A 239 9.72 -18.26 -17.99
CA VAL A 239 9.86 -18.83 -19.34
C VAL A 239 11.20 -19.56 -19.45
N SER A 240 12.30 -18.96 -18.98
CA SER A 240 13.64 -19.57 -19.02
C SER A 240 13.74 -20.84 -18.17
N LEU A 241 13.11 -20.88 -16.99
CA LEU A 241 13.04 -22.07 -16.14
C LEU A 241 12.27 -23.22 -16.79
N VAL A 242 11.15 -22.92 -17.47
CA VAL A 242 10.38 -23.93 -18.20
C VAL A 242 11.19 -24.47 -19.39
N TYR A 243 11.89 -23.59 -20.12
CA TYR A 243 12.78 -24.01 -21.21
C TYR A 243 13.92 -24.93 -20.73
N HIS A 244 14.51 -24.67 -19.57
CA HIS A 244 15.56 -25.51 -19.00
C HIS A 244 15.08 -26.81 -18.35
N GLN A 245 13.79 -26.95 -18.03
CA GLN A 245 13.21 -28.21 -17.56
C GLN A 245 12.74 -29.12 -18.70
N CYS A 246 12.61 -28.59 -19.92
CA CYS A 246 12.17 -29.32 -21.11
C CYS A 246 13.33 -29.78 -22.03
N HIS A 247 14.59 -29.52 -21.66
CA HIS A 247 15.80 -29.96 -22.34
C HIS A 247 16.75 -30.69 -21.39
#